data_AF-A0A7S0HIB3-F1
#
_entry.id   AF-A0A7S0HIB3-F1
#
_cell.length_a   1.000
_cell.length_b   1.000
_cell.length_c   1.000
_cell.angle_alpha   90.00
_cell.angle_beta   90.00
_cell.angle_gamma   90.00
#
_symmetry.space_group_name_H-M   'P 1'
#
loop_
_entity.id
_entity.type
_entity.pdbx_description
1 polymer ?
#
loop_
_entity_poly.entity_id
_entity_poly.type
_entity_poly.pdbx_seq_one_letter_code
_entity_poly.pdbx_strand_id
1 'polypeptide(L)'
;APIDFALLLDESFSMSRPEPDGSLDGPGGSKAFAKKLVTMFLPLGINASRFSVVSFAADATTRVGWSYDETEINDGIDDMTADGLTSISDGFEAVRHLFD
;
A
#
# COMPACT_ATOMS: atom_id res chain seq x y z
N ALA A 1 8.24 -20.46 -5.26
CA ALA A 1 9.02 -19.91 -4.14
C ALA A 1 8.17 -18.87 -3.44
N PRO A 2 8.36 -18.62 -2.14
CA PRO A 2 7.65 -17.56 -1.45
C PRO A 2 7.90 -16.20 -2.11
N ILE A 3 6.91 -15.31 -2.09
CA ILE A 3 7.00 -13.97 -2.69
C ILE A 3 6.67 -12.92 -1.64
N ASP A 4 7.53 -11.91 -1.53
CA ASP A 4 7.33 -10.76 -0.66
C ASP A 4 6.90 -9.57 -1.50
N PHE A 5 5.72 -9.02 -1.19
CA PHE A 5 5.19 -7.82 -1.83
C PHE A 5 5.25 -6.62 -0.88
N ALA A 6 6.07 -5.63 -1.20
CA ALA A 6 5.99 -4.32 -0.55
C ALA A 6 5.11 -3.40 -1.42
N LEU A 7 3.93 -3.04 -0.93
CA LEU A 7 3.04 -2.09 -1.59
C LEU A 7 3.41 -0.68 -1.14
N LEU A 8 3.96 0.10 -2.05
CA LEU A 8 4.20 1.53 -1.84
C LEU A 8 3.10 2.33 -2.55
N LEU A 9 2.22 2.97 -1.78
CA LEU A 9 1.01 3.61 -2.29
C LEU A 9 1.03 5.12 -2.03
N ASP A 10 0.80 5.91 -3.08
CA ASP A 10 0.70 7.37 -2.97
C ASP A 10 -0.62 7.75 -2.28
N GLU A 11 -0.52 8.54 -1.22
CA GLU A 11 -1.65 9.15 -0.51
C GLU A 11 -1.55 10.68 -0.46
N SER A 12 -0.80 11.29 -1.37
CA SER A 12 -0.72 12.74 -1.50
C SER A 12 -2.07 13.36 -1.87
N PHE A 13 -2.23 14.66 -1.62
CA PHE A 13 -3.48 15.39 -1.91
C PHE A 13 -3.93 15.25 -3.38
N SER A 14 -3.01 15.08 -4.34
CA SER A 14 -3.38 14.79 -5.75
C SER A 14 -4.28 13.57 -5.89
N MET A 15 -4.12 12.56 -5.03
CA MET A 15 -4.90 11.32 -5.08
C MET A 15 -6.36 11.51 -4.62
N SER A 16 -6.70 12.65 -4.00
CA SER A 16 -8.09 13.03 -3.68
C SER A 16 -8.86 13.62 -4.86
N ARG A 17 -8.16 13.99 -5.94
CA ARG A 17 -8.78 14.59 -7.13
C ARG A 17 -9.64 13.55 -7.85
N PRO A 18 -10.67 13.98 -8.61
CA PRO A 18 -11.41 13.06 -9.46
C PRO A 18 -10.52 12.52 -10.58
N GLU A 19 -10.93 11.38 -11.14
CA GLU A 19 -10.30 10.83 -12.34
C GLU A 19 -10.29 11.85 -13.49
N PRO A 20 -9.21 11.91 -14.29
CA PRO A 20 -8.05 11.02 -14.28
C PRO A 20 -6.91 11.48 -13.36
N ASP A 21 -7.07 12.61 -12.64
CA ASP A 21 -5.97 13.31 -11.97
C ASP A 21 -5.62 12.73 -10.58
N GLY A 22 -6.54 11.98 -9.99
CA GLY A 22 -6.38 11.28 -8.72
C GLY A 22 -7.39 10.15 -8.61
N SER A 23 -7.05 9.12 -7.83
CA SER A 23 -7.98 8.04 -7.51
C SER A 23 -7.41 7.19 -6.36
N LEU A 24 -7.48 7.68 -5.12
CA LEU A 24 -7.18 6.87 -3.94
C LEU A 24 -8.31 5.87 -3.67
N ASP A 25 -9.53 6.41 -3.52
CA ASP A 25 -10.74 5.68 -3.18
C ASP A 25 -11.58 5.33 -4.42
N GLY A 26 -12.61 4.50 -4.21
CA GLY A 26 -13.54 4.09 -5.27
C GLY A 26 -13.14 2.80 -6.00
N PRO A 27 -14.02 2.27 -6.87
CA PRO A 27 -13.82 0.95 -7.49
C PRO A 27 -12.59 0.85 -8.41
N GLY A 28 -12.11 1.97 -8.94
CA GLY A 28 -10.91 2.08 -9.77
C GLY A 28 -9.68 2.63 -9.04
N GLY A 29 -9.82 2.99 -7.75
CA GLY A 29 -8.77 3.64 -6.99
C GLY A 29 -7.64 2.72 -6.57
N SER A 30 -6.51 3.30 -6.16
CA SER A 30 -5.31 2.58 -5.76
C SER A 30 -5.57 1.63 -4.59
N LYS A 31 -6.43 1.98 -3.63
CA LYS A 31 -6.85 1.08 -2.54
C LYS A 31 -7.54 -0.18 -3.07
N ALA A 32 -8.52 -0.02 -3.96
CA ALA A 32 -9.25 -1.15 -4.54
C ALA A 32 -8.33 -2.05 -5.38
N PHE A 33 -7.40 -1.45 -6.13
CA PHE A 33 -6.39 -2.21 -6.87
C PHE A 33 -5.44 -2.98 -5.94
N ALA A 34 -4.92 -2.35 -4.88
CA ALA A 34 -4.05 -2.98 -3.90
C ALA A 34 -4.73 -4.19 -3.24
N LYS A 35 -5.98 -4.05 -2.81
CA LYS A 35 -6.77 -5.16 -2.26
C LYS A 35 -6.98 -6.30 -3.26
N LYS A 36 -7.30 -5.97 -4.52
CA LYS A 36 -7.41 -6.97 -5.58
C LYS A 36 -6.10 -7.73 -5.79
N LEU A 37 -4.95 -7.06 -5.69
CA LEU A 37 -3.65 -7.70 -5.74
C LEU A 37 -3.48 -8.70 -4.59
N VAL A 38 -3.79 -8.32 -3.34
CA VAL A 38 -3.76 -9.24 -2.19
C VAL A 38 -4.63 -10.47 -2.44
N THR A 39 -5.87 -10.28 -2.89
CA THR A 39 -6.79 -11.38 -3.21
C THR A 39 -6.26 -12.33 -4.28
N MET A 40 -5.54 -11.83 -5.30
CA MET A 40 -4.96 -12.69 -6.36
C MET A 40 -3.85 -13.62 -5.85
N PHE A 41 -3.23 -13.30 -4.71
CA PHE A 41 -2.15 -14.09 -4.12
C PHE A 41 -2.57 -14.93 -2.91
N LEU A 42 -3.87 -15.04 -2.64
CA LEU A 42 -4.39 -15.95 -1.63
C LEU A 42 -4.20 -17.43 -2.03
N PRO A 43 -3.93 -18.33 -1.08
CA PRO A 43 -3.73 -18.06 0.35
C PRO A 43 -2.34 -17.47 0.66
N LEU A 44 -2.30 -16.54 1.62
CA LEU A 44 -1.03 -16.04 2.17
C LEU A 44 -0.41 -17.05 3.14
N GLY A 45 0.90 -16.97 3.33
CA GLY A 45 1.59 -17.81 4.31
C GLY A 45 3.09 -17.92 4.10
N ILE A 46 3.76 -18.57 5.06
CA ILE A 46 5.23 -18.66 5.12
C ILE A 46 5.87 -19.29 3.88
N ASN A 47 5.14 -20.20 3.22
CA ASN A 47 5.58 -20.89 2.00
C ASN A 47 4.91 -20.33 0.72
N ALA A 48 4.13 -19.25 0.85
CA ALA A 48 3.36 -18.61 -0.21
C ALA A 48 3.71 -17.11 -0.28
N SER A 49 2.73 -16.22 -0.22
CA SER A 49 2.97 -14.77 -0.29
C SER A 49 2.79 -14.09 1.06
N ARG A 50 3.50 -12.98 1.27
CA ARG A 50 3.22 -11.98 2.31
C ARG A 50 3.27 -10.58 1.76
N PHE A 51 2.60 -9.67 2.45
CA PHE A 51 2.53 -8.27 2.06
C PHE A 51 2.99 -7.37 3.19
N SER A 52 3.52 -6.21 2.81
CA SER A 52 3.67 -5.03 3.66
C SER A 52 3.08 -3.84 2.92
N VAL A 53 2.54 -2.87 3.67
CA VAL A 53 1.88 -1.69 3.12
C VAL A 53 2.58 -0.46 3.67
N VAL A 54 3.10 0.35 2.76
CA VAL A 54 3.70 1.66 3.02
C VAL A 54 2.93 2.68 2.21
N SER A 55 2.45 3.73 2.86
CA SER A 55 1.87 4.89 2.19
C SER A 55 2.84 6.07 2.22
N PHE A 56 2.74 6.98 1.27
CA PHE A 56 3.53 8.20 1.29
C PHE A 56 2.74 9.41 0.79
N ALA A 57 2.95 10.53 1.47
CA ALA A 57 2.61 11.86 1.00
C ALA A 57 3.85 12.74 1.18
N ALA A 58 3.85 13.63 2.17
CA ALA A 58 5.03 14.44 2.48
C ALA A 58 6.10 13.62 3.20
N ASP A 59 5.67 12.66 4.01
CA ASP A 59 6.47 11.65 4.70
C ASP A 59 5.91 10.27 4.36
N ALA A 60 6.72 9.22 4.57
CA ALA A 60 6.28 7.84 4.44
C ALA A 60 5.78 7.26 5.77
N THR A 61 4.73 6.44 5.69
CA THR A 61 4.16 5.73 6.84
C THR A 61 4.08 4.24 6.53
N THR A 62 4.75 3.41 7.34
CA THR A 62 4.53 1.96 7.32
C THR A 62 3.19 1.66 7.99
N ARG A 63 2.16 1.41 7.18
CA ARG A 63 0.81 1.08 7.64
C ARG A 63 0.74 -0.35 8.17
N VAL A 64 1.42 -1.28 7.49
CA VAL A 64 1.49 -2.70 7.86
C VAL A 64 2.91 -3.21 7.64
N GLY A 65 3.49 -3.85 8.65
CA GLY A 65 4.74 -4.59 8.51
C GLY A 65 4.57 -5.84 7.63
N TRP A 66 5.53 -6.76 7.66
CA TRP A 66 5.37 -8.04 6.97
C TRP A 66 4.25 -8.88 7.60
N SER A 67 3.16 -9.09 6.86
CA SER A 67 2.00 -9.84 7.34
C SER A 67 1.53 -10.93 6.37
N TYR A 68 0.96 -11.97 6.96
CA TYR A 68 0.23 -13.05 6.29
C TYR A 68 -1.28 -12.95 6.53
N ASP A 69 -1.74 -11.95 7.29
CA ASP A 69 -3.15 -11.75 7.62
C ASP A 69 -3.79 -10.80 6.59
N GLU A 70 -4.64 -11.35 5.74
CA GLU A 70 -5.38 -10.58 4.74
C GLU A 70 -6.17 -9.42 5.36
N THR A 71 -6.75 -9.63 6.55
CA THR A 71 -7.57 -8.61 7.23
C THR A 71 -6.70 -7.44 7.64
N GLU A 72 -5.57 -7.70 8.29
CA GLU A 72 -4.61 -6.67 8.71
C GLU A 72 -4.08 -5.87 7.50
N ILE A 73 -3.75 -6.55 6.41
CA ILE A 73 -3.29 -5.91 5.17
C ILE A 73 -4.38 -5.01 4.58
N ASN A 74 -5.61 -5.51 4.49
CA ASN A 74 -6.73 -4.76 3.93
C ASN A 74 -7.12 -3.54 4.79
N ASP A 75 -7.06 -3.67 6.11
CA ASP A 75 -7.33 -2.58 7.06
C ASP A 75 -6.26 -1.48 6.93
N GLY A 76 -4.98 -1.84 6.79
CA GLY A 76 -3.91 -0.88 6.57
C GLY A 76 -4.00 -0.14 5.23
N ILE A 77 -4.57 -0.77 4.20
CA ILE A 77 -4.89 -0.10 2.92
C ILE A 77 -6.06 0.88 3.10
N ASP A 78 -7.09 0.50 3.86
CA ASP A 78 -8.27 1.35 4.07
C ASP A 78 -7.97 2.61 4.88
N ASP A 79 -7.03 2.52 5.83
CA ASP A 79 -6.62 3.60 6.73
C ASP A 79 -5.87 4.74 6.01
N MET A 80 -5.46 4.55 4.75
CA MET A 80 -4.87 5.63 3.96
C MET A 80 -5.86 6.76 3.72
N THR A 81 -5.38 7.99 3.73
CA THR A 81 -6.21 9.18 3.45
C THR A 81 -5.42 10.16 2.60
N ALA A 82 -6.04 10.67 1.54
CA ALA A 82 -5.36 11.57 0.62
C ALA A 82 -5.14 12.95 1.25
N ASP A 83 -3.89 13.28 1.60
CA ASP A 83 -3.49 14.57 2.18
C ASP A 83 -2.04 14.91 1.86
N GLY A 84 -1.63 16.16 2.05
CA GLY A 84 -0.23 16.58 1.97
C GLY A 84 0.34 16.72 0.55
N LEU A 85 1.59 17.17 0.48
CA LEU A 85 2.38 17.27 -0.76
C LEU A 85 3.04 15.92 -1.08
N THR A 86 3.47 15.69 -2.31
CA THR A 86 4.09 14.40 -2.71
C THR A 86 5.61 14.39 -2.49
N SER A 87 6.12 13.36 -1.80
CA SER A 87 7.54 13.03 -1.62
C SER A 87 7.79 11.55 -1.93
N ILE A 88 8.22 11.26 -3.17
CA ILE A 88 8.44 9.87 -3.64
C ILE A 88 9.68 9.24 -2.98
N SER A 89 10.71 10.03 -2.67
CA SER A 89 11.98 9.52 -2.11
C SER A 89 11.79 8.87 -0.75
N ASP A 90 10.99 9.49 0.12
CA ASP A 90 10.80 9.02 1.50
C ASP A 90 10.03 7.70 1.50
N GLY A 91 9.11 7.53 0.56
CA GLY A 91 8.39 6.26 0.33
C GLY A 91 9.33 5.09 0.04
N PHE A 92 10.31 5.29 -0.85
CA PHE A 92 11.29 4.24 -1.17
C PHE A 92 12.27 3.95 -0.03
N GLU A 93 12.64 4.96 0.76
CA GLU A 93 13.49 4.76 1.93
C GLU A 93 12.78 3.90 3.00
N ALA A 94 11.49 4.18 3.28
CA ALA A 94 10.69 3.37 4.19
C ALA A 94 10.55 1.92 3.72
N VAL A 95 10.33 1.69 2.42
CA VAL A 95 10.30 0.32 1.85
C VAL A 95 11.64 -0.38 2.01
N ARG A 96 12.76 0.32 1.80
CA ARG A 96 14.10 -0.27 1.95
C ARG A 96 14.31 -0.80 3.37
N HIS A 97 13.84 -0.08 4.39
CA HIS A 97 13.93 -0.49 5.80
C HIS A 97 13.11 -1.74 6.15
N LEU A 98 12.17 -2.18 5.30
CA LEU A 98 11.47 -3.45 5.50
C LEU A 98 12.39 -4.67 5.25
N PHE A 99 13.49 -4.48 4.53
CA PHE A 99 14.43 -5.53 4.13
C PHE A 99 15.79 -5.44 4.85
N ASP A 100 15.98 -4.45 5.71
CA ASP A 100 17.14 -4.32 6.61
C ASP A 100 16.97 -5.23 7.85
#